data_AF-A0A9E4FXU3-F1
#
_entry.id   AF-A0A9E4FXU3-F1
#
_cell.length_a   1.000
_cell.length_b   1.000
_cell.length_c   1.000
_cell.angle_alpha   90.00
_cell.angle_beta   90.00
_cell.angle_gamma   90.00
#
_symmetry.space_group_name_H-M   'P 1'
#
loop_
_entity.id
_entity.type
_entity.pdbx_description
1 polymer ?
#
loop_
_entity_poly.entity_id
_entity_poly.type
_entity_poly.pdbx_seq_one_letter_code
_entity_poly.pdbx_strand_id
1 'polypeptide(L)'
;TILALSAGMFALSSITFVGEGTRELLNIQLSRSFGGNVLVFPFPGLPSSMIKGAIDDALQDLEIDYRTTIDNFSSQITHLNGAAIDGDGALEIAVWRSDKPDIYSGQPAVSSGRMLTPDDAGQPRIVLPMVVAAALEIEVGDSLQIDSAAGIALEVVGITGEAEGMASFGEPSALLPP
;
A
#
# COMPACT_ATOMS: atom_id res chain seq x y z
N THR A 1 10.39 -19.12 -26.42
CA THR A 1 10.83 -18.39 -27.63
C THR A 1 10.44 -16.95 -27.44
N ILE A 2 11.42 -16.07 -27.20
CA ILE A 2 11.19 -14.64 -26.92
C ILE A 2 11.27 -13.91 -28.25
N LEU A 3 10.22 -13.17 -28.62
CA LEU A 3 10.17 -12.37 -29.84
C LEU A 3 10.37 -10.90 -29.45
N ALA A 4 11.55 -10.36 -29.76
CA ALA A 4 11.89 -8.95 -29.58
C ALA A 4 11.52 -8.17 -30.85
N LEU A 5 10.73 -7.12 -30.72
CA LEU A 5 10.48 -6.14 -31.78
C LEU A 5 11.20 -4.85 -31.40
N SER A 6 12.36 -4.65 -32.04
CA SER A 6 13.18 -3.44 -31.95
C SER A 6 12.66 -2.37 -32.90
N ALA A 7 12.47 -1.13 -32.42
CA ALA A 7 12.49 0.06 -33.26
C ALA A 7 12.89 1.30 -32.45
N GLY A 8 13.96 1.98 -32.86
CA GLY A 8 14.18 3.42 -32.60
C GLY A 8 15.28 3.78 -31.61
N MET A 9 16.50 3.98 -32.11
CA MET A 9 17.66 4.52 -31.41
C MET A 9 17.69 6.06 -31.55
N PHE A 10 17.59 6.81 -30.46
CA PHE A 10 18.25 8.11 -30.25
C PHE A 10 18.46 8.36 -28.76
N ALA A 11 19.70 8.70 -28.40
CA ALA A 11 20.26 8.66 -27.06
C ALA A 11 20.41 10.07 -26.44
N LEU A 12 20.21 10.17 -25.13
CA LEU A 12 21.02 11.00 -24.23
C LEU A 12 20.81 10.58 -22.76
N SER A 13 21.73 9.73 -22.31
CA SER A 13 22.28 9.51 -20.97
C SER A 13 21.40 9.59 -19.70
N SER A 14 21.50 8.51 -18.92
CA SER A 14 21.13 8.30 -17.52
C SER A 14 19.67 7.99 -17.23
N ILE A 15 19.36 6.69 -17.24
CA ILE A 15 18.54 5.98 -16.24
C ILE A 15 18.70 4.51 -16.60
N THR A 16 19.60 3.78 -15.93
CA THR A 16 19.44 2.34 -15.65
C THR A 16 20.53 1.82 -14.73
N PHE A 17 20.19 1.68 -13.45
CA PHE A 17 20.57 0.50 -12.67
C PHE A 17 19.28 -0.08 -12.11
N VAL A 18 18.51 -0.76 -12.97
CA VAL A 18 17.53 -1.76 -12.49
C VAL A 18 18.24 -3.09 -12.64
N GLY A 19 19.16 -3.36 -11.70
CA GLY A 19 19.91 -4.61 -11.66
C GLY A 19 18.97 -5.79 -11.39
N GLU A 20 19.31 -6.95 -11.96
CA GLU A 20 18.59 -8.23 -11.78
C GLU A 20 18.13 -8.51 -10.33
N GLY A 21 18.86 -8.01 -9.32
CA GLY A 21 18.50 -8.16 -7.90
C GLY A 21 17.20 -7.48 -7.46
N THR A 22 16.71 -6.47 -8.18
CA THR A 22 15.41 -5.83 -7.87
C THR A 22 14.22 -6.73 -8.23
N ARG A 23 14.31 -7.49 -9.32
CA ARG A 23 13.29 -8.49 -9.69
C ARG A 23 13.23 -9.63 -8.68
N GLU A 24 14.39 -10.05 -8.19
CA GLU A 24 14.48 -11.13 -7.20
C GLU A 24 13.98 -10.69 -5.81
N LEU A 25 14.31 -9.47 -5.36
CA LEU A 25 13.80 -8.92 -4.10
C LEU A 25 12.28 -8.67 -4.14
N LEU A 26 11.76 -8.13 -5.26
CA LEU A 26 10.33 -7.94 -5.45
C LEU A 26 9.59 -9.29 -5.52
N ASN A 27 10.14 -10.27 -6.24
CA ASN A 27 9.57 -11.62 -6.31
C ASN A 27 9.59 -12.33 -4.95
N ILE A 28 10.65 -12.18 -4.14
CA ILE A 28 10.76 -12.81 -2.82
C ILE A 28 9.78 -12.20 -1.81
N GLN A 29 9.59 -10.88 -1.81
CA GLN A 29 8.65 -10.22 -0.89
C GLN A 29 7.19 -10.49 -1.29
N LEU A 30 6.88 -10.46 -2.58
CA LEU A 30 5.52 -10.66 -3.07
C LEU A 30 5.11 -12.13 -3.10
N SER A 31 6.02 -13.05 -3.44
CA SER A 31 5.74 -14.49 -3.45
C SER A 31 5.44 -15.03 -2.06
N ARG A 32 6.13 -14.52 -1.02
CA ARG A 32 5.88 -14.91 0.38
C ARG A 32 4.54 -14.41 0.93
N SER A 33 4.01 -13.30 0.42
CA SER A 33 2.78 -12.69 0.93
C SER A 33 1.54 -12.97 0.07
N PHE A 34 1.68 -13.14 -1.25
CA PHE A 34 0.55 -13.14 -2.18
C PHE A 34 0.45 -14.36 -3.12
N GLY A 35 1.43 -15.28 -3.12
CA GLY A 35 1.31 -16.57 -3.84
C GLY A 35 1.11 -16.43 -5.35
N GLY A 36 2.19 -16.14 -6.08
CA GLY A 36 2.17 -15.99 -7.55
C GLY A 36 1.66 -14.62 -7.98
N ASN A 37 2.54 -13.75 -8.47
CA ASN A 37 2.20 -12.34 -8.73
C ASN A 37 2.48 -11.95 -10.18
N VAL A 38 1.53 -11.25 -10.80
CA VAL A 38 1.75 -10.51 -12.04
C VAL A 38 1.95 -9.04 -11.67
N LEU A 39 3.17 -8.54 -11.88
CA LEU A 39 3.51 -7.14 -11.66
C LEU A 39 3.40 -6.36 -12.96
N VAL A 40 2.50 -5.38 -12.99
CA VAL A 40 2.37 -4.45 -14.11
C VAL A 40 2.95 -3.11 -13.70
N PHE A 41 4.06 -2.74 -14.33
CA PHE A 41 4.68 -1.43 -14.15
C PHE A 41 4.09 -0.47 -15.17
N PRO A 42 3.37 0.58 -14.74
CA PRO A 42 2.86 1.57 -15.67
C PRO A 42 4.03 2.31 -16.34
N PHE A 43 3.94 2.51 -17.66
CA PHE A 43 4.90 3.35 -18.36
C PHE A 43 4.68 4.82 -17.99
N PRO A 44 5.76 5.58 -17.70
CA PRO A 44 5.65 7.01 -17.45
C PRO A 44 4.95 7.71 -18.61
N GLY A 45 3.85 8.43 -18.32
CA GLY A 45 3.10 9.21 -19.32
C GLY A 45 1.82 8.56 -19.85
N LEU A 46 1.49 7.32 -19.47
CA LEU A 46 0.18 6.74 -19.75
C LEU A 46 -0.84 7.12 -18.67
N PRO A 47 -2.08 7.49 -19.04
CA PRO A 47 -3.16 7.67 -18.06
C PRO A 47 -3.43 6.38 -17.29
N SER A 48 -3.62 6.48 -15.97
CA SER A 48 -3.91 5.34 -15.10
C SER A 48 -5.15 4.56 -15.52
N SER A 49 -6.16 5.23 -16.09
CA SER A 49 -7.37 4.61 -16.64
C SER A 49 -7.10 3.71 -17.85
N MET A 50 -6.15 4.10 -18.71
CA MET A 50 -5.78 3.33 -19.90
C MET A 50 -5.00 2.07 -19.51
N ILE A 51 -4.11 2.19 -18.52
CA ILE A 51 -3.37 1.05 -17.97
C ILE A 51 -4.34 0.07 -17.31
N LYS A 52 -5.29 0.57 -16.50
CA LYS A 52 -6.29 -0.27 -15.84
C LYS A 52 -7.13 -1.06 -16.85
N GLY A 53 -7.62 -0.40 -17.91
CA GLY A 53 -8.37 -1.07 -18.98
C GLY A 53 -7.56 -2.16 -19.69
N ALA A 54 -6.30 -1.88 -20.03
CA ALA A 54 -5.42 -2.87 -20.67
C ALA A 54 -5.11 -4.07 -19.76
N ILE A 55 -4.99 -3.85 -18.45
CA ILE A 55 -4.82 -4.93 -17.47
C ILE A 55 -6.12 -5.75 -17.37
N ASP A 56 -7.28 -5.10 -17.23
CA ASP A 56 -8.56 -5.77 -17.11
C ASP A 56 -8.87 -6.64 -18.33
N ASP A 57 -8.58 -6.14 -19.55
CA ASP A 57 -8.71 -6.90 -20.80
C ASP A 57 -7.74 -8.09 -20.85
N ALA A 58 -6.48 -7.91 -20.47
CA ALA A 58 -5.48 -8.99 -20.47
C ALA A 58 -5.79 -10.08 -19.43
N LEU A 59 -6.49 -9.72 -18.36
CA LEU A 59 -6.89 -10.62 -17.29
C LEU A 59 -8.24 -11.31 -17.56
N GLN A 60 -8.96 -10.91 -18.60
CA GLN A 60 -10.34 -11.36 -18.86
C GLN A 60 -10.45 -12.86 -19.15
N ASP A 61 -9.42 -13.45 -19.75
CA ASP A 61 -9.37 -14.87 -20.14
C ASP A 61 -8.65 -15.77 -19.10
N LEU A 62 -8.21 -15.20 -17.98
CA LEU A 62 -7.50 -15.94 -16.93
C LEU A 62 -8.46 -16.28 -15.78
N GLU A 63 -8.38 -17.53 -15.30
CA GLU A 63 -9.00 -17.92 -14.04
C GLU A 63 -8.20 -17.27 -12.91
N ILE A 64 -8.82 -16.27 -12.25
CA ILE A 64 -8.24 -15.51 -11.15
C ILE A 64 -8.97 -15.94 -9.89
N ASP A 65 -8.27 -16.58 -8.96
CA ASP A 65 -8.83 -16.98 -7.67
C ASP A 65 -9.17 -15.75 -6.81
N TYR A 66 -8.28 -14.76 -6.82
CA TYR A 66 -8.43 -13.52 -6.06
C TYR A 66 -7.78 -12.33 -6.76
N ARG A 67 -8.39 -11.15 -6.59
CA ARG A 67 -7.89 -9.87 -7.08
C ARG A 67 -7.63 -8.93 -5.91
N THR A 68 -6.40 -8.43 -5.84
CA THR A 68 -6.00 -7.39 -4.88
C THR A 68 -5.49 -6.16 -5.62
N THR A 69 -6.03 -5.00 -5.30
CA THR A 69 -5.49 -3.69 -5.67
C THR A 69 -4.98 -2.98 -4.43
N ILE A 70 -3.76 -2.46 -4.50
CA ILE A 70 -3.13 -1.67 -3.45
C ILE A 70 -2.94 -0.26 -4.01
N ASP A 71 -3.63 0.70 -3.41
CA ASP A 71 -3.49 2.12 -3.71
C ASP A 71 -2.65 2.77 -2.60
N ASN A 72 -1.61 3.52 -2.96
CA ASN A 72 -0.76 4.23 -2.00
C ASN A 72 -0.88 5.74 -2.22
N PHE A 73 -0.92 6.51 -1.14
CA PHE A 73 -0.93 7.97 -1.19
C PHE A 73 -0.36 8.57 0.10
N SER A 74 0.30 9.71 -0.06
CA SER A 74 0.77 10.53 1.05
C SER A 74 -0.38 11.35 1.62
N SER A 75 -0.40 11.50 2.94
CA SER A 75 -1.39 12.28 3.70
C SER A 75 -0.71 12.92 4.91
N GLN A 76 -1.43 13.79 5.61
CA GLN A 76 -1.00 14.35 6.89
C GLN A 76 -2.05 14.17 7.97
N ILE A 77 -1.60 13.73 9.15
CA ILE A 77 -2.39 13.80 10.39
C ILE A 77 -2.54 15.27 10.76
N THR A 78 -3.78 15.71 10.97
CA THR A 78 -4.13 17.10 11.29
C THR A 78 -4.62 17.25 12.72
N HIS A 79 -5.35 16.25 13.23
CA HIS A 79 -5.88 16.25 14.58
C HIS A 79 -5.66 14.89 15.23
N LEU A 80 -5.38 14.92 16.54
CA LEU A 80 -5.35 13.78 17.42
C LEU A 80 -6.29 14.05 18.60
N ASN A 81 -7.25 13.15 18.82
CA ASN A 81 -8.28 13.25 19.87
C ASN A 81 -9.02 14.61 19.88
N GLY A 82 -9.24 15.17 18.69
CA GLY A 82 -9.91 16.46 18.48
C GLY A 82 -9.03 17.70 18.69
N ALA A 83 -7.78 17.54 19.14
CA ALA A 83 -6.80 18.62 19.20
C ALA A 83 -5.98 18.65 17.91
N ALA A 84 -5.72 19.84 17.36
CA ALA A 84 -4.78 19.98 16.25
C ALA A 84 -3.38 19.55 16.71
N ILE A 85 -2.67 18.80 15.88
CA ILE A 85 -1.28 18.45 16.18
C ILE A 85 -0.35 19.58 15.72
N ASP A 86 0.67 19.87 16.52
CA ASP A 86 1.71 20.85 16.21
C ASP A 86 3.01 20.07 16.00
N GLY A 87 3.17 19.45 14.82
CA GLY A 87 4.24 18.50 14.55
C GLY A 87 4.23 17.94 13.12
N ASP A 88 5.21 17.09 12.80
CA ASP A 88 5.24 16.37 11.52
C ASP A 88 4.23 15.22 11.53
N GLY A 89 3.10 15.45 10.87
CA GLY A 89 2.02 14.48 10.70
C GLY A 89 2.14 13.66 9.42
N ALA A 90 3.28 13.67 8.71
CA ALA A 90 3.44 12.96 7.45
C ALA A 90 3.13 11.46 7.60
N LEU A 91 2.27 10.97 6.72
CA LEU A 91 1.78 9.61 6.74
C LEU A 91 1.65 9.07 5.32
N GLU A 92 2.38 8.01 5.00
CA GLU A 92 2.08 7.19 3.83
C GLU A 92 0.94 6.25 4.16
N ILE A 93 -0.07 6.20 3.31
CA ILE A 93 -1.27 5.39 3.49
C ILE A 93 -1.40 4.42 2.34
N ALA A 94 -1.69 3.17 2.68
CA ALA A 94 -2.06 2.14 1.72
C ALA A 94 -3.51 1.70 1.96
N VAL A 95 -4.28 1.60 0.88
CA VAL A 95 -5.65 1.07 0.85
C VAL A 95 -5.64 -0.21 0.06
N TRP A 96 -6.06 -1.30 0.70
CA TRP A 96 -6.06 -2.63 0.11
C TRP A 96 -7.48 -3.03 -0.24
N ARG A 97 -7.77 -3.10 -1.54
CA ARG A 97 -9.05 -3.57 -2.07
C ARG A 97 -8.86 -5.01 -2.55
N SER A 98 -9.38 -5.98 -1.81
CA SER A 98 -9.23 -7.40 -2.14
C SER A 98 -10.52 -8.18 -1.93
N ASP A 99 -10.75 -9.19 -2.75
CA ASP A 99 -11.75 -10.25 -2.54
C ASP A 99 -11.18 -11.47 -1.79
N LYS A 100 -9.88 -11.45 -1.45
CA LYS A 100 -9.22 -12.48 -0.66
C LYS A 100 -9.62 -12.41 0.81
N PRO A 101 -10.23 -13.46 1.40
CA PRO A 101 -10.78 -13.42 2.76
C PRO A 101 -9.70 -13.24 3.85
N ASP A 102 -8.47 -13.68 3.58
CA ASP A 102 -7.33 -13.64 4.49
C ASP A 102 -6.27 -12.64 4.03
N ILE A 103 -6.67 -11.56 3.34
CA ILE A 103 -5.75 -10.58 2.74
C ILE A 103 -4.76 -9.96 3.75
N TYR A 104 -5.17 -9.81 5.01
CA TYR A 104 -4.34 -9.28 6.08
C TYR A 104 -3.58 -10.36 6.88
N SER A 105 -3.76 -11.63 6.53
CA SER A 105 -2.99 -12.72 7.14
C SER A 105 -1.53 -12.71 6.64
N GLY A 106 -0.58 -13.00 7.53
CA GLY A 106 0.86 -12.99 7.20
C GLY A 106 1.48 -11.60 7.02
N GLN A 107 0.73 -10.54 7.32
CA GLN A 107 1.24 -9.16 7.37
C GLN A 107 2.01 -8.87 8.67
N PRO A 108 2.81 -7.79 8.73
CA PRO A 108 3.60 -7.41 9.91
C PRO A 108 2.82 -7.57 11.21
N ALA A 109 3.45 -8.21 12.19
CA ALA A 109 2.83 -8.45 13.48
C ALA A 109 2.37 -7.10 14.08
N VAL A 110 1.09 -7.04 14.43
CA VAL A 110 0.54 -5.95 15.23
C VAL A 110 1.16 -6.04 16.63
N SER A 111 1.86 -5.00 17.05
CA SER A 111 2.47 -4.92 18.37
C SER A 111 1.43 -4.55 19.43
N SER A 112 0.40 -3.77 19.05
CA SER A 112 -0.70 -3.37 19.92
C SER A 112 -2.02 -3.30 19.17
N GLY A 113 -3.12 -3.75 19.79
CA GLY A 113 -4.45 -3.78 19.19
C GLY A 113 -4.65 -4.97 18.27
N ARG A 114 -5.26 -4.75 17.10
CA ARG A 114 -5.53 -5.80 16.11
C ARG A 114 -5.29 -5.32 14.68
N MET A 115 -5.15 -6.28 13.77
CA MET A 115 -5.09 -5.99 12.35
C MET A 115 -6.48 -5.62 11.79
N LEU A 116 -6.50 -4.96 10.64
CA LEU A 116 -7.70 -4.85 9.82
C LEU A 116 -8.22 -6.24 9.44
N THR A 117 -9.53 -6.32 9.27
CA THR A 117 -10.30 -7.47 8.82
C THR A 117 -11.18 -7.03 7.65
N PRO A 118 -11.64 -7.96 6.80
CA PRO A 118 -12.59 -7.62 5.73
C PRO A 118 -13.86 -6.90 6.23
N ASP A 119 -14.28 -7.17 7.47
CA ASP A 119 -15.46 -6.53 8.08
C ASP A 119 -15.24 -5.04 8.40
N ASP A 120 -13.99 -4.55 8.40
CA ASP A 120 -13.65 -3.15 8.60
C ASP A 120 -13.89 -2.28 7.34
N ALA A 121 -14.22 -2.89 6.20
CA ALA A 121 -14.49 -2.18 4.95
C ALA A 121 -15.52 -1.05 5.13
N GLY A 122 -15.20 0.15 4.64
CA GLY A 122 -16.03 1.36 4.80
C GLY A 122 -16.15 1.91 6.24
N GLN A 123 -15.49 1.30 7.23
CA GLN A 123 -15.48 1.82 8.59
C GLN A 123 -14.33 2.81 8.78
N PRO A 124 -14.48 3.85 9.61
CA PRO A 124 -13.44 4.85 9.83
C PRO A 124 -12.38 4.31 10.79
N ARG A 125 -11.61 3.33 10.34
CA ARG A 125 -10.59 2.62 11.12
C ARG A 125 -9.24 2.75 10.44
N ILE A 126 -8.17 2.75 11.22
CA ILE A 126 -6.81 2.83 10.71
C ILE A 126 -5.87 1.94 11.53
N VAL A 127 -4.92 1.32 10.85
CA VAL A 127 -3.76 0.67 11.48
C VAL A 127 -2.53 1.51 11.18
N LEU A 128 -1.80 1.90 12.22
CA LEU A 128 -0.64 2.79 12.09
C LEU A 128 0.68 2.03 12.20
N PRO A 129 1.75 2.51 11.55
CA PRO A 129 3.09 2.03 11.83
C PRO A 129 3.59 2.55 13.19
N MET A 130 4.32 1.73 13.94
CA MET A 130 4.84 2.14 15.25
C MET A 130 5.75 3.36 15.21
N VAL A 131 6.46 3.60 14.11
CA VAL A 131 7.28 4.82 13.94
C VAL A 131 6.42 6.09 14.06
N VAL A 132 5.27 6.12 13.37
CA VAL A 132 4.37 7.27 13.41
C VAL A 132 3.66 7.33 14.76
N ALA A 133 3.18 6.19 15.27
CA ALA A 133 2.49 6.15 16.54
C ALA A 133 3.40 6.61 17.71
N ALA A 134 4.66 6.17 17.74
CA ALA A 134 5.62 6.57 18.77
C ALA A 134 6.02 8.06 18.66
N ALA A 135 6.12 8.60 17.45
CA ALA A 135 6.48 10.01 17.24
C ALA A 135 5.41 10.98 17.76
N LEU A 136 4.13 10.59 17.68
CA LEU A 136 2.98 11.40 18.08
C LEU A 136 2.32 10.90 19.38
N GLU A 137 2.95 9.94 20.07
CA GLU A 137 2.43 9.30 21.29
C GLU A 137 1.00 8.75 21.14
N ILE A 138 0.68 8.20 19.95
CA ILE A 138 -0.63 7.66 19.61
C ILE A 138 -0.78 6.25 20.18
N GLU A 139 -1.91 6.00 20.82
CA GLU A 139 -2.30 4.69 21.36
C GLU A 139 -3.46 4.07 20.57
N VAL A 140 -3.67 2.76 20.75
CA VAL A 140 -4.84 2.08 20.19
C VAL A 140 -6.10 2.59 20.89
N GLY A 141 -7.11 2.94 20.09
CA GLY A 141 -8.35 3.58 20.53
C GLY A 141 -8.37 5.09 20.34
N ASP A 142 -7.23 5.71 20.03
CA ASP A 142 -7.19 7.13 19.69
C ASP A 142 -7.94 7.43 18.39
N SER A 143 -8.44 8.66 18.30
CA SER A 143 -9.13 9.18 17.13
C SER A 143 -8.25 10.20 16.41
N LEU A 144 -7.86 9.93 15.17
CA LEU A 144 -7.09 10.88 14.36
C LEU A 144 -7.88 11.40 13.17
N GLN A 145 -7.53 12.57 12.67
CA GLN A 145 -8.04 13.08 11.39
C GLN A 145 -6.89 13.31 10.44
N ILE A 146 -7.06 12.90 9.19
CA ILE A 146 -6.11 13.15 8.11
C ILE A 146 -6.70 14.12 7.08
N ASP A 147 -5.84 14.87 6.42
CA ASP A 147 -6.23 15.86 5.39
C ASP A 147 -7.02 15.25 4.23
N SER A 148 -6.67 14.03 3.82
CA SER A 148 -7.32 13.30 2.73
C SER A 148 -8.71 12.73 3.07
N ALA A 149 -9.09 12.67 4.35
CA ALA A 149 -10.33 12.03 4.80
C ALA A 149 -11.50 13.01 5.01
N ALA A 150 -11.44 14.22 4.44
CA ALA A 150 -12.50 15.23 4.54
C ALA A 150 -12.98 15.50 5.99
N GLY A 151 -12.07 15.41 6.98
CA GLY A 151 -12.37 15.62 8.39
C GLY A 151 -13.04 14.45 9.11
N ILE A 152 -13.10 13.27 8.49
CA ILE A 152 -13.56 12.04 9.15
C ILE A 152 -12.54 11.65 10.23
N ALA A 153 -13.03 11.40 11.44
CA ALA A 153 -12.27 10.86 12.55
C ALA A 153 -12.08 9.35 12.37
N LEU A 154 -10.83 8.92 12.27
CA LEU A 154 -10.39 7.54 12.12
C LEU A 154 -9.96 6.99 13.47
N GLU A 155 -10.52 5.86 13.87
CA GLU A 155 -10.14 5.13 15.08
C GLU A 155 -8.89 4.27 14.81
N VAL A 156 -7.87 4.42 15.65
CA VAL A 156 -6.67 3.58 15.62
C VAL A 156 -6.99 2.22 16.22
N VAL A 157 -7.11 1.20 15.38
CA VAL A 157 -7.45 -0.16 15.83
C VAL A 157 -6.23 -1.06 16.05
N GLY A 158 -5.07 -0.65 15.52
CA GLY A 158 -3.83 -1.38 15.69
C GLY A 158 -2.59 -0.57 15.34
N ILE A 159 -1.46 -1.00 15.91
CA ILE A 159 -0.13 -0.46 15.65
C ILE A 159 0.77 -1.62 15.21
N THR A 160 1.44 -1.49 14.06
CA THR A 160 2.35 -2.52 13.54
C THR A 160 3.73 -2.44 14.18
N GLY A 161 4.44 -3.57 14.29
CA GLY A 161 5.80 -3.62 14.85
C GLY A 161 6.88 -2.94 14.01
N GLU A 162 8.06 -2.80 14.61
CA GLU A 162 9.21 -1.98 14.16
C GLU A 162 9.90 -2.42 12.86
N ALA A 163 9.63 -3.63 12.35
CA ALA A 163 10.55 -4.29 11.42
C ALA A 163 10.10 -4.37 9.96
N GLU A 164 8.81 -4.28 9.63
CA GLU A 164 8.36 -4.45 8.23
C GLU A 164 7.14 -3.56 8.01
N GLY A 165 7.28 -2.55 7.15
CA GLY A 165 6.17 -1.69 6.76
C GLY A 165 5.05 -2.51 6.12
N MET A 166 3.79 -2.12 6.37
CA MET A 166 2.63 -2.88 5.91
C MET A 166 2.29 -2.70 4.42
N ALA A 167 3.04 -1.95 3.62
CA ALA A 167 2.82 -1.94 2.17
C ALA A 167 4.03 -1.47 1.35
N SER A 168 4.14 -2.06 0.16
CA SER A 168 4.63 -1.47 -1.08
C SER A 168 5.97 -0.71 -1.02
N PHE A 169 7.06 -1.42 -1.33
CA PHE A 169 8.38 -0.83 -1.61
C PHE A 169 9.23 -0.36 -0.41
N GLY A 170 8.97 -0.87 0.80
CA GLY A 170 9.95 -0.81 1.90
C GLY A 170 9.82 0.38 2.85
N GLU A 171 8.75 1.17 2.76
CA GLU A 171 8.43 2.21 3.74
C GLU A 171 7.27 1.79 4.67
N PRO A 172 7.28 2.22 5.94
CA PRO A 172 6.19 1.96 6.87
C PRO A 172 4.96 2.81 6.51
N SER A 173 3.96 2.19 5.87
CA SER A 173 2.68 2.82 5.58
C SER A 173 1.61 2.44 6.61
N ALA A 174 0.71 3.38 6.91
CA ALA A 174 -0.56 3.08 7.57
C ALA A 174 -1.51 2.38 6.62
N LEU A 175 -2.47 1.64 7.20
CA LEU A 175 -3.52 0.98 6.43
C LEU A 175 -4.88 1.52 6.75
N LEU A 176 -5.60 1.82 5.68
CA LEU A 176 -7.03 2.09 5.71
C LEU A 176 -7.80 0.92 5.09
N PRO A 177 -8.97 0.59 5.65
CA PRO A 177 -9.90 -0.29 4.98
C PRO A 177 -10.42 0.37 3.69
N PRO A 178 -10.83 -0.44 2.69
CA PRO A 178 -11.29 0.03 1.40
C PRO A 178 -12.62 0.79 1.42
#